data_AF-A0AAV9V812-F1
#
_entry.id   AF-A0AAV9V812-F1
#
_cell.length_a   1.000
_cell.length_b   1.000
_cell.length_c   1.000
_cell.angle_alpha   90.00
_cell.angle_beta   90.00
_cell.angle_gamma   90.00
#
_symmetry.space_group_name_H-M   'P 1'
#
loop_
_entity.id
_entity.type
_entity.pdbx_description
1 polymer ?
#
loop_
_entity_poly.entity_id
_entity_poly.type
_entity_poly.pdbx_seq_one_letter_code
_entity_poly.pdbx_strand_id
1 'polypeptide(L)'
;MGKLTYVNRKTTGLKLAQSIQRDIQKRIPKVGEDKKLAAVQRDPSVEIDASGRQLGSEGIALVCDALWELGCTKLSRVEEINLSGNDLTAACLQPLRRALSVCPELRDLDLSNNKIAITTPEDMAEWEYFLEGFTSFKCLRRFDVSYNPLGDIGVEILFRTYAFEKEIYIPVDLRSIRKMDSFDEAADANDSSESIDIRFPNGSQHPSSPAGHSNNGEVHVIQGTRKASVATTSTQSTLPLSSSPASSIGSSRDVADIHGLRGISYIVLNGIEATDLAAVWLSYIITAHPLPSELQPHLPPLKEGPFAATLRKYDALPNCRGLVLTENPKVTHVGERVLKEAESRREENLAGVEDVWTNGQGRRRSSAISDTGFEEAMNLRDFNRRSSIQDEDQNYGSLVAKHRRTLLNEERYSLSRTRAKIQLAALKEKGVKASLLWSRVMRMVVVSRAILLDYSGPIIIDGREPTLQITAKKPSARTSIDSTFKPASDASPAAKGTMLKRMSEISISPTDVAKVTTAPPTPPPRKLPGGLPVDIWMKIIILAEDSDGLTTLNQRLNIFHWSRSRTAISNGLEYLAESTETQTRRVISKVKGLAYEV
;
A
#
# COMPACT_ATOMS: atom_id res chain seq x y z
N MET A 1 36.81 -10.99 -0.51
CA MET A 1 35.46 -10.90 -1.06
C MET A 1 35.27 -12.07 -1.99
N GLY A 2 34.34 -12.95 -1.68
CA GLY A 2 34.14 -14.22 -2.36
C GLY A 2 33.35 -14.11 -3.66
N LYS A 3 33.78 -13.26 -4.59
CA LYS A 3 33.06 -13.01 -5.84
C LYS A 3 33.07 -14.24 -6.75
N LEU A 4 31.89 -14.70 -7.14
CA LEU A 4 31.65 -15.82 -8.06
C LEU A 4 31.10 -15.29 -9.38
N THR A 5 31.99 -14.90 -10.29
CA THR A 5 31.62 -14.36 -11.61
C THR A 5 31.79 -15.39 -12.71
N TYR A 6 30.75 -15.55 -13.53
CA TYR A 6 30.68 -16.54 -14.60
C TYR A 6 30.49 -15.93 -16.01
N VAL A 7 30.42 -14.59 -16.12
CA VAL A 7 30.17 -13.84 -17.36
C VAL A 7 31.17 -14.15 -18.48
N ASN A 8 32.42 -14.42 -18.14
CA ASN A 8 33.47 -14.72 -19.12
C ASN A 8 33.58 -16.22 -19.44
N ARG A 9 32.79 -17.09 -18.79
CA ARG A 9 32.85 -18.54 -19.05
C ARG A 9 32.10 -18.88 -20.34
N LYS A 10 32.72 -19.74 -21.16
CA LYS A 10 32.12 -20.27 -22.39
C LYS A 10 31.01 -21.30 -22.14
N THR A 11 30.99 -21.91 -20.95
CA THR A 11 29.97 -22.88 -20.55
C THR A 11 28.67 -22.16 -20.18
N THR A 12 27.53 -22.65 -20.67
CA THR A 12 26.18 -22.13 -20.42
C THR A 12 25.24 -23.26 -19.96
N GLY A 13 24.01 -22.89 -19.58
CA GLY A 13 22.96 -23.84 -19.23
C GLY A 13 23.25 -24.71 -18.01
N LEU A 14 22.68 -25.92 -18.00
CA LEU A 14 22.72 -26.85 -16.88
C LEU A 14 24.15 -27.20 -16.43
N LYS A 15 25.09 -27.34 -17.37
CA LYS A 15 26.50 -27.63 -17.05
C LYS A 15 27.16 -26.50 -16.27
N LEU A 16 26.84 -25.25 -16.63
CA LEU A 16 27.30 -24.10 -15.85
C LEU A 16 26.64 -24.09 -14.48
N ALA A 17 25.32 -24.31 -14.40
CA ALA A 17 24.60 -24.39 -13.13
C ALA A 17 25.23 -25.40 -12.16
N GLN A 18 25.60 -26.59 -12.63
CA GLN A 18 26.33 -27.60 -11.84
C GLN A 18 27.73 -27.13 -11.41
N SER A 19 28.40 -26.28 -12.19
CA SER A 19 29.64 -25.64 -11.75
C SER A 19 29.39 -24.61 -10.66
N ILE A 20 28.35 -23.78 -10.81
CA ILE A 20 27.96 -22.77 -9.83
C ILE A 20 27.60 -23.46 -8.51
N GLN A 21 26.76 -24.49 -8.56
CA GLN A 21 26.40 -25.33 -7.42
C GLN A 21 27.63 -25.87 -6.71
N ARG A 22 28.58 -26.49 -7.43
CA ARG A 22 29.82 -27.00 -6.84
C ARG A 22 30.66 -25.89 -6.22
N ASP A 23 30.75 -24.73 -6.86
CA ASP A 23 31.53 -23.60 -6.36
C ASP A 23 30.88 -22.98 -5.11
N ILE A 24 29.54 -22.98 -5.00
CA ILE A 24 28.79 -22.63 -3.78
C ILE A 24 29.03 -23.67 -2.69
N GLN A 25 28.89 -24.96 -2.99
CA GLN A 25 29.08 -26.05 -2.02
C GLN A 25 30.52 -26.11 -1.48
N LYS A 26 31.51 -25.73 -2.28
CA LYS A 26 32.90 -25.55 -1.81
C LYS A 26 33.03 -24.49 -0.72
N ARG A 27 32.06 -23.60 -0.53
CA ARG A 27 32.06 -22.62 0.56
C ARG A 27 31.45 -23.15 1.85
N ILE A 28 30.74 -24.28 1.81
CA ILE A 28 30.14 -24.90 2.99
C ILE A 28 31.22 -25.70 3.73
N PRO A 29 31.64 -25.31 4.95
CA PRO A 29 32.61 -26.08 5.72
C PRO A 29 32.00 -27.38 6.22
N LYS A 30 32.72 -28.50 6.06
CA LYS A 30 32.33 -29.77 6.69
C LYS A 30 32.90 -29.86 8.10
N VAL A 31 32.30 -30.73 8.92
CA VAL A 31 32.81 -31.02 10.28
C VAL A 31 34.28 -31.47 10.17
N GLY A 32 35.17 -30.81 10.91
CA GLY A 32 36.62 -31.07 10.89
C GLY A 32 37.43 -30.25 9.87
N GLU A 33 36.81 -29.39 9.05
CA GLU A 33 37.52 -28.50 8.11
C GLU A 33 37.84 -27.12 8.72
N ASP A 34 38.55 -27.07 9.85
CA ASP A 34 38.78 -25.83 10.63
C ASP A 34 39.43 -24.69 9.82
N LYS A 35 40.38 -25.03 8.94
CA LYS A 35 41.02 -24.04 8.04
C LYS A 35 40.02 -23.37 7.11
N LYS A 36 39.03 -24.11 6.64
CA LYS A 36 38.00 -23.62 5.71
C LYS A 36 36.95 -22.81 6.46
N LEU A 37 36.57 -23.27 7.65
CA LEU A 37 35.72 -22.48 8.56
C LEU A 37 36.34 -21.11 8.86
N ALA A 38 37.64 -21.08 9.20
CA ALA A 38 38.38 -19.84 9.42
C ALA A 38 38.44 -18.96 8.17
N ALA A 39 38.58 -19.55 6.98
CA ALA A 39 38.57 -18.82 5.72
C ALA A 39 37.21 -18.16 5.44
N VAL A 40 36.10 -18.88 5.65
CA VAL A 40 34.74 -18.35 5.49
C VAL A 40 34.45 -17.26 6.52
N GLN A 41 34.90 -17.42 7.77
CA GLN A 41 34.76 -16.39 8.80
C GLN A 41 35.54 -15.11 8.46
N ARG A 42 36.71 -15.24 7.82
CA ARG A 42 37.50 -14.09 7.37
C ARG A 42 36.87 -13.37 6.17
N ASP A 43 36.19 -14.11 5.29
CA ASP A 43 35.56 -13.58 4.08
C ASP A 43 34.16 -14.17 3.86
N PRO A 44 33.16 -13.74 4.66
CA PRO A 44 31.83 -14.34 4.65
C PRO A 44 30.97 -13.84 3.48
N SER A 45 31.36 -12.77 2.79
CA SER A 45 30.56 -12.17 1.72
C SER A 45 30.62 -12.99 0.43
N VAL A 46 29.45 -13.22 -0.16
CA VAL A 46 29.25 -13.95 -1.40
C VAL A 46 28.47 -13.08 -2.37
N GLU A 47 29.06 -12.89 -3.55
CA GLU A 47 28.47 -12.18 -4.68
C GLU A 47 28.43 -13.14 -5.86
N ILE A 48 27.28 -13.26 -6.52
CA ILE A 48 27.09 -14.17 -7.65
C ILE A 48 26.71 -13.36 -8.89
N ASP A 49 27.49 -13.53 -9.95
CA ASP A 49 27.17 -12.98 -11.26
C ASP A 49 27.19 -14.09 -12.31
N ALA A 50 25.99 -14.52 -12.70
CA ALA A 50 25.76 -15.50 -13.74
C ALA A 50 24.96 -14.90 -14.91
N SER A 51 25.16 -13.62 -15.19
CA SER A 51 24.42 -12.91 -16.25
C SER A 51 24.67 -13.46 -17.66
N GLY A 52 23.60 -13.56 -18.46
CA GLY A 52 23.66 -13.96 -19.87
C GLY A 52 24.06 -15.42 -20.10
N ARG A 53 23.78 -16.32 -19.14
CA ARG A 53 24.32 -17.70 -19.17
C ARG A 53 23.30 -18.78 -19.51
N GLN A 54 22.07 -18.40 -19.86
CA GLN A 54 21.01 -19.32 -20.30
C GLN A 54 20.78 -20.46 -19.30
N LEU A 55 20.81 -20.18 -17.98
CA LEU A 55 20.66 -21.22 -16.97
C LEU A 55 19.35 -22.02 -17.11
N GLY A 56 18.27 -21.34 -17.52
CA GLY A 56 16.93 -21.93 -17.61
C GLY A 56 16.36 -22.38 -16.26
N SER A 57 15.14 -22.92 -16.27
CA SER A 57 14.43 -23.32 -15.05
C SER A 57 15.10 -24.45 -14.27
N GLU A 58 15.66 -25.44 -14.97
CA GLU A 58 16.36 -26.56 -14.33
C GLU A 58 17.69 -26.13 -13.72
N GLY A 59 18.47 -25.33 -14.46
CA GLY A 59 19.75 -24.84 -13.99
C GLY A 59 19.61 -23.90 -12.79
N ILE A 60 18.63 -22.99 -12.81
CA ILE A 60 18.43 -22.09 -11.67
C ILE A 60 17.98 -22.84 -10.42
N ALA A 61 17.18 -23.90 -10.54
CA ALA A 61 16.77 -24.70 -9.39
C ALA A 61 17.99 -25.28 -8.65
N LEU A 62 18.98 -25.82 -9.37
CA LEU A 62 20.24 -26.31 -8.78
C LEU A 62 21.03 -25.21 -8.06
N VAL A 63 21.06 -24.01 -8.63
CA VAL A 63 21.74 -22.85 -8.02
C VAL A 63 20.99 -22.40 -6.77
N CYS A 64 19.67 -22.36 -6.82
CA CYS A 64 18.79 -22.02 -5.69
C CYS A 64 18.93 -23.03 -4.54
N ASP A 65 18.98 -24.33 -4.81
CA ASP A 65 19.19 -25.35 -3.79
C ASP A 65 20.56 -25.20 -3.11
N ALA A 66 21.61 -24.92 -3.90
CA ALA A 66 22.94 -24.66 -3.35
C ALA A 66 22.98 -23.38 -2.49
N LEU A 67 22.29 -22.32 -2.93
CA LEU A 67 22.15 -21.07 -2.16
C LEU A 67 21.38 -21.29 -0.87
N TRP A 68 20.32 -22.09 -0.90
CA TRP A 68 19.57 -22.49 0.28
C TRP A 68 20.47 -23.21 1.28
N GLU A 69 21.20 -24.24 0.84
CA GLU A 69 22.16 -24.97 1.68
C GLU A 69 23.21 -24.04 2.29
N LEU A 70 23.76 -23.13 1.49
CA LEU A 70 24.75 -22.15 1.95
C LEU A 70 24.14 -21.20 3.00
N GLY A 71 22.96 -20.65 2.76
CA GLY A 71 22.29 -19.72 3.66
C GLY A 71 21.91 -20.38 4.99
N CYS A 72 21.49 -21.65 4.97
CA CYS A 72 21.22 -22.42 6.19
C CYS A 72 22.42 -22.54 7.12
N THR A 73 23.66 -22.46 6.62
CA THR A 73 24.87 -22.48 7.46
C THR A 73 24.98 -21.23 8.35
N LYS A 74 24.40 -20.10 7.93
CA LYS A 74 24.58 -18.77 8.55
C LYS A 74 26.04 -18.29 8.66
N LEU A 75 26.96 -18.95 7.95
CA LEU A 75 28.39 -18.60 7.95
C LEU A 75 28.74 -17.62 6.84
N SER A 76 28.02 -17.69 5.72
CA SER A 76 28.17 -16.79 4.57
C SER A 76 27.01 -15.81 4.48
N ARG A 77 27.27 -14.65 3.88
CA ARG A 77 26.30 -13.57 3.63
C ARG A 77 26.25 -13.33 2.14
N VAL A 78 25.13 -13.68 1.51
CA VAL A 78 24.91 -13.40 0.09
C VAL A 78 24.49 -11.95 -0.03
N GLU A 79 25.34 -11.11 -0.61
CA GLU A 79 25.13 -9.66 -0.72
C GLU A 79 24.61 -9.26 -2.11
N GLU A 80 24.99 -9.96 -3.18
CA GLU A 80 24.59 -9.61 -4.56
C GLU A 80 24.28 -10.87 -5.37
N ILE A 81 23.16 -10.85 -6.12
CA ILE A 81 22.77 -11.91 -7.05
C ILE A 81 22.37 -11.27 -8.38
N ASN A 82 23.17 -11.51 -9.41
CA ASN A 82 22.86 -11.15 -10.78
C ASN A 82 22.58 -12.40 -11.63
N LEU A 83 21.31 -12.54 -12.02
CA LEU A 83 20.77 -13.61 -12.85
C LEU A 83 20.11 -13.07 -14.13
N SER A 84 20.50 -11.86 -14.55
CA SER A 84 19.97 -11.26 -15.77
C SER A 84 20.26 -12.12 -17.01
N GLY A 85 19.38 -12.16 -18.01
CA GLY A 85 19.69 -12.84 -19.29
C GLY A 85 19.79 -14.37 -19.20
N ASN A 86 18.96 -15.03 -18.40
CA ASN A 86 19.06 -16.47 -18.12
C ASN A 86 17.85 -17.32 -18.55
N ASP A 87 16.96 -16.76 -19.36
CA ASP A 87 15.74 -17.44 -19.82
C ASP A 87 14.84 -17.92 -18.66
N LEU A 88 14.86 -17.22 -17.52
CA LEU A 88 14.06 -17.59 -16.35
C LEU A 88 12.57 -17.32 -16.61
N THR A 89 11.70 -18.22 -16.16
CA THR A 89 10.24 -18.11 -16.29
C THR A 89 9.59 -17.97 -14.90
N ALA A 90 8.27 -17.78 -14.84
CA ALA A 90 7.55 -17.73 -13.56
C ALA A 90 7.74 -18.98 -12.69
N ALA A 91 7.95 -20.16 -13.30
CA ALA A 91 8.28 -21.40 -12.58
C ALA A 91 9.58 -21.32 -11.76
N CYS A 92 10.48 -20.39 -12.06
CA CYS A 92 11.71 -20.17 -11.30
C CYS A 92 11.49 -19.38 -10.01
N LEU A 93 10.34 -18.71 -9.85
CA LEU A 93 10.07 -17.83 -8.71
C LEU A 93 9.96 -18.62 -7.40
N GLN A 94 9.42 -19.84 -7.41
CA GLN A 94 9.34 -20.68 -6.21
C GLN A 94 10.74 -21.10 -5.70
N PRO A 95 11.65 -21.69 -6.52
CA PRO A 95 13.03 -21.95 -6.09
C PRO A 95 13.78 -20.68 -5.66
N LEU A 96 13.59 -19.57 -6.37
CA LEU A 96 14.22 -18.28 -6.02
C LEU A 96 13.75 -17.80 -4.66
N ARG A 97 12.43 -17.71 -4.44
CA ARG A 97 11.84 -17.33 -3.14
C ARG A 97 12.44 -18.15 -2.00
N ARG A 98 12.48 -19.47 -2.17
CA ARG A 98 13.07 -20.38 -1.17
C ARG A 98 14.53 -19.99 -0.91
N ALA A 99 15.37 -19.97 -1.93
CA ALA A 99 16.80 -19.64 -1.77
C ALA A 99 17.03 -18.27 -1.12
N LEU A 100 16.26 -17.26 -1.51
CA LEU A 100 16.42 -15.90 -1.02
C LEU A 100 15.92 -15.73 0.42
N SER A 101 14.98 -16.56 0.91
CA SER A 101 14.48 -16.43 2.29
C SER A 101 15.52 -16.77 3.36
N VAL A 102 16.67 -17.34 2.99
CA VAL A 102 17.84 -17.53 3.86
C VAL A 102 18.98 -16.55 3.55
N CYS A 103 18.72 -15.53 2.74
CA CYS A 103 19.67 -14.50 2.33
C CYS A 103 19.20 -13.08 2.76
N PRO A 104 18.99 -12.80 4.06
CA PRO A 104 18.44 -11.52 4.53
C PRO A 104 19.39 -10.32 4.30
N GLU A 105 20.67 -10.58 4.08
CA GLU A 105 21.73 -9.57 3.86
C GLU A 105 21.85 -9.14 2.39
N LEU A 106 20.95 -9.62 1.52
CA LEU A 106 20.95 -9.30 0.10
C LEU A 106 20.78 -7.78 -0.11
N ARG A 107 21.62 -7.22 -0.97
CA ARG A 107 21.68 -5.80 -1.32
C ARG A 107 21.31 -5.52 -2.76
N ASP A 108 21.58 -6.47 -3.65
CA ASP A 108 21.25 -6.38 -5.08
C ASP A 108 20.61 -7.67 -5.57
N LEU A 109 19.46 -7.55 -6.24
CA LEU A 109 18.80 -8.63 -6.95
C LEU A 109 18.48 -8.18 -8.37
N ASP A 110 19.20 -8.76 -9.33
CA ASP A 110 19.00 -8.50 -10.76
C ASP A 110 18.45 -9.74 -11.48
N LEU A 111 17.17 -9.66 -11.86
CA LEU A 111 16.44 -10.66 -12.64
C LEU A 111 16.07 -10.13 -14.03
N SER A 112 16.71 -9.05 -14.49
CA SER A 112 16.37 -8.40 -15.76
C SER A 112 16.63 -9.29 -16.99
N ASN A 113 16.03 -8.97 -18.14
CA ASN A 113 16.24 -9.67 -19.40
C ASN A 113 15.96 -11.19 -19.31
N ASN A 114 14.85 -11.54 -18.68
CA ASN A 114 14.38 -12.92 -18.57
C ASN A 114 13.02 -13.09 -19.26
N LYS A 115 12.34 -14.21 -19.01
CA LYS A 115 11.05 -14.58 -19.61
C LYS A 115 9.98 -14.77 -18.54
N ILE A 116 10.05 -14.00 -17.46
CA ILE A 116 9.08 -14.06 -16.36
C ILE A 116 7.80 -13.40 -16.85
N ALA A 117 6.84 -14.22 -17.27
CA ALA A 117 5.52 -13.81 -17.74
C ALA A 117 4.46 -14.18 -16.69
N ILE A 118 3.55 -13.26 -16.38
CA ILE A 118 2.45 -13.50 -15.43
C ILE A 118 1.16 -13.69 -16.21
N THR A 119 0.86 -14.93 -16.60
CA THR A 119 -0.24 -15.23 -17.53
C THR A 119 -1.30 -16.15 -16.94
N THR A 120 -0.88 -17.12 -16.14
CA THR A 120 -1.75 -18.11 -15.50
C THR A 120 -2.02 -17.75 -14.03
N PRO A 121 -3.11 -18.26 -13.43
CA PRO A 121 -3.33 -18.12 -11.99
C PRO A 121 -2.17 -18.65 -11.15
N GLU A 122 -1.49 -19.70 -11.61
CA GLU A 122 -0.30 -20.25 -10.97
C GLU A 122 0.87 -19.25 -11.02
N ASP A 123 1.12 -18.60 -12.16
CA ASP A 123 2.15 -17.56 -12.28
C ASP A 123 1.84 -16.37 -11.34
N MET A 124 0.56 -15.99 -11.24
CA MET A 124 0.12 -14.90 -10.35
C MET A 124 0.42 -15.24 -8.88
N ALA A 125 0.10 -16.46 -8.46
CA ALA A 125 0.37 -16.92 -7.11
C ALA A 125 1.87 -16.98 -6.82
N GLU A 126 2.68 -17.51 -7.73
CA GLU A 126 4.14 -17.57 -7.52
C GLU A 126 4.80 -16.19 -7.52
N TRP A 127 4.28 -15.25 -8.30
CA TRP A 127 4.73 -13.86 -8.27
C TRP A 127 4.36 -13.16 -6.96
N GLU A 128 3.12 -13.29 -6.51
CA GLU A 128 2.66 -12.75 -5.22
C GLU A 128 3.51 -13.32 -4.08
N TYR A 129 3.65 -14.64 -4.02
CA TYR A 129 4.47 -15.31 -3.02
C TYR A 129 5.95 -14.91 -3.05
N PHE A 130 6.51 -14.73 -4.25
CA PHE A 130 7.88 -14.27 -4.40
C PHE A 130 8.06 -12.88 -3.79
N LEU A 131 7.13 -11.96 -4.06
CA LEU A 131 7.15 -10.60 -3.50
C LEU A 131 6.90 -10.59 -1.98
N GLU A 132 6.01 -11.41 -1.45
CA GLU A 132 5.79 -11.54 0.00
C GLU A 132 7.07 -11.96 0.77
N GLY A 133 7.95 -12.71 0.11
CA GLY A 133 9.26 -13.09 0.66
C GLY A 133 10.18 -11.90 0.99
N PHE A 134 9.91 -10.72 0.40
CA PHE A 134 10.75 -9.53 0.57
C PHE A 134 10.64 -8.92 1.96
N THR A 135 9.59 -9.24 2.71
CA THR A 135 9.42 -8.84 4.13
C THR A 135 10.62 -9.18 5.01
N SER A 136 11.42 -10.18 4.60
CA SER A 136 12.65 -10.60 5.29
C SER A 136 13.90 -9.77 4.96
N PHE A 137 13.91 -9.03 3.84
CA PHE A 137 15.06 -8.23 3.43
C PHE A 137 15.07 -6.89 4.15
N LYS A 138 16.22 -6.55 4.74
CA LYS A 138 16.45 -5.27 5.43
C LYS A 138 17.57 -4.43 4.79
N CYS A 139 18.24 -5.01 3.80
CA CYS A 139 19.45 -4.45 3.20
C CYS A 139 19.32 -4.25 1.68
N LEU A 140 18.21 -4.68 1.08
CA LEU A 140 18.02 -4.69 -0.38
C LEU A 140 17.91 -3.26 -0.90
N ARG A 141 18.84 -2.86 -1.75
CA ARG A 141 18.92 -1.51 -2.34
C ARG A 141 18.35 -1.47 -3.74
N ARG A 142 18.48 -2.56 -4.51
CA ARG A 142 17.95 -2.65 -5.87
C ARG A 142 17.26 -3.98 -6.10
N PHE A 143 16.08 -3.89 -6.69
CA PHE A 143 15.34 -4.99 -7.27
C PHE A 143 15.05 -4.67 -8.74
N ASP A 144 15.67 -5.42 -9.64
CA ASP A 144 15.56 -5.19 -11.08
C ASP A 144 14.89 -6.38 -11.77
N VAL A 145 13.72 -6.15 -12.36
CA VAL A 145 12.97 -7.14 -13.15
C VAL A 145 12.71 -6.67 -14.57
N SER A 146 13.51 -5.70 -15.04
CA SER A 146 13.37 -5.10 -16.36
C SER A 146 13.40 -6.13 -17.49
N TYR A 147 12.70 -5.87 -18.59
CA TYR A 147 12.61 -6.74 -19.76
C TYR A 147 12.14 -8.16 -19.42
N ASN A 148 11.11 -8.23 -18.57
CA ASN A 148 10.31 -9.43 -18.33
C ASN A 148 8.84 -9.09 -18.64
N PRO A 149 8.09 -9.92 -19.37
CA PRO A 149 6.71 -9.61 -19.76
C PRO A 149 5.70 -9.77 -18.59
N LEU A 150 5.85 -8.96 -17.55
CA LEU A 150 4.99 -8.98 -16.35
C LEU A 150 3.58 -8.48 -16.63
N GLY A 151 3.46 -7.46 -17.51
CA GLY A 151 2.19 -6.82 -17.87
C GLY A 151 1.49 -6.09 -16.72
N ASP A 152 0.27 -5.61 -16.96
CA ASP A 152 -0.51 -4.85 -15.98
C ASP A 152 -0.82 -5.65 -14.71
N ILE A 153 -1.05 -6.96 -14.84
CA ILE A 153 -1.36 -7.86 -13.71
C ILE A 153 -0.15 -8.04 -12.80
N GLY A 154 1.06 -8.20 -13.35
CA GLY A 154 2.27 -8.28 -12.54
C GLY A 154 2.51 -7.02 -11.70
N VAL A 155 2.18 -5.84 -12.24
CA VAL A 155 2.24 -4.56 -11.53
C VAL A 155 1.09 -4.39 -10.53
N GLU A 156 -0.11 -4.86 -10.84
CA GLU A 156 -1.23 -4.89 -9.89
C GLU A 156 -0.90 -5.75 -8.66
N ILE A 157 -0.31 -6.93 -8.86
CA ILE A 157 0.12 -7.82 -7.77
C ILE A 157 1.24 -7.15 -6.96
N LEU A 158 2.23 -6.52 -7.62
CA LEU A 158 3.25 -5.73 -6.92
C LEU A 158 2.61 -4.65 -6.03
N PHE A 159 1.63 -3.92 -6.57
CA PHE A 159 0.92 -2.89 -5.82
C PHE A 159 0.11 -3.47 -4.65
N ARG A 160 -0.59 -4.59 -4.88
CA ARG A 160 -1.33 -5.31 -3.84
C ARG A 160 -0.41 -5.73 -2.69
N THR A 161 0.70 -6.40 -3.00
CA THR A 161 1.67 -6.85 -1.99
C THR A 161 2.26 -5.66 -1.25
N TYR A 162 2.59 -4.56 -1.95
CA TYR A 162 3.07 -3.33 -1.34
C TYR A 162 2.05 -2.70 -0.37
N ALA A 163 0.77 -2.67 -0.77
CA ALA A 163 -0.32 -2.11 0.03
C ALA A 163 -0.59 -2.92 1.31
N PHE A 164 -0.46 -4.24 1.25
CA PHE A 164 -0.63 -5.13 2.41
C PHE A 164 0.62 -5.30 3.27
N GLU A 165 1.78 -4.89 2.77
CA GLU A 165 3.01 -4.90 3.55
C GLU A 165 2.95 -3.88 4.70
N LYS A 166 3.53 -4.26 5.84
CA LYS A 166 3.62 -3.41 7.03
C LYS A 166 4.37 -2.12 6.70
N GLU A 167 3.88 -1.01 7.25
CA GLU A 167 4.59 0.27 7.18
C GLU A 167 6.00 0.17 7.78
N ILE A 168 6.94 0.85 7.12
CA ILE A 168 8.31 1.02 7.62
C ILE A 168 8.41 2.29 8.45
N TYR A 169 9.39 2.32 9.34
CA TYR A 169 9.65 3.48 10.18
C TYR A 169 11.03 4.08 9.85
N ILE A 170 11.03 5.34 9.40
CA ILE A 170 12.24 6.11 9.10
C ILE A 170 12.31 7.27 10.10
N PRO A 171 13.35 7.32 10.97
CA PRO A 171 13.54 8.42 11.89
C PRO A 171 13.81 9.70 11.12
N VAL A 172 13.07 10.77 11.44
CA VAL A 172 13.25 12.08 10.81
C VAL A 172 14.57 12.70 11.31
N ASP A 173 15.53 12.94 10.41
CA ASP A 173 16.76 13.66 10.76
C ASP A 173 16.51 15.17 10.82
N LEU A 174 16.14 15.66 12.00
CA LEU A 174 15.91 17.10 12.28
C LEU A 174 17.17 17.97 12.06
N ARG A 175 18.35 17.40 11.82
CA ARG A 175 19.59 18.17 11.61
C ARG A 175 19.75 18.69 10.19
N SER A 176 19.15 18.02 9.20
CA SER A 176 19.18 18.43 7.80
C SER A 176 18.34 19.69 7.55
N ILE A 177 17.26 19.84 8.32
CA ILE A 177 16.32 20.97 8.24
C ILE A 177 17.00 22.29 8.66
N ARG A 178 17.90 22.28 9.65
CA ARG A 178 18.56 23.51 10.15
C ARG A 178 19.65 24.06 9.22
N LYS A 179 20.13 23.30 8.23
CA LYS A 179 21.24 23.74 7.37
C LYS A 179 20.80 24.56 6.15
N MET A 180 19.50 24.64 5.85
CA MET A 180 19.00 25.47 4.74
C MET A 180 18.70 26.92 5.14
N ASP A 181 18.61 27.25 6.43
CA ASP A 181 18.33 28.60 6.93
C ASP A 181 19.58 29.43 7.30
N SER A 182 20.80 28.92 7.03
CA SER A 182 22.02 29.69 7.26
C SER A 182 22.77 29.93 5.96
N PHE A 183 22.32 30.94 5.20
CA PHE A 183 23.17 31.63 4.23
C PHE A 183 23.06 33.15 4.44
N ASP A 184 24.18 33.71 4.87
CA ASP A 184 24.70 35.07 4.75
C ASP A 184 23.85 36.27 5.17
N GLU A 185 24.07 36.73 6.40
CA GLU A 185 24.20 38.17 6.66
C GLU A 185 25.52 38.41 7.41
N ALA A 186 26.58 38.63 6.62
CA ALA A 186 27.81 39.23 7.10
C ALA A 186 27.65 40.76 7.00
N ALA A 187 27.59 41.44 8.14
CA ALA A 187 27.94 42.86 8.24
C ALA A 187 28.56 43.16 9.61
N ASP A 188 29.74 43.76 9.51
CA ASP A 188 30.66 44.24 10.52
C ASP A 188 30.07 45.19 11.58
N ALA A 189 30.73 45.16 12.75
CA ALA A 189 31.24 46.29 13.52
C ALA A 189 30.76 46.42 14.98
N ASN A 190 31.73 46.25 15.89
CA ASN A 190 32.00 47.02 17.12
C ASN A 190 30.83 47.73 17.81
N ASP A 191 30.61 47.44 19.11
CA ASP A 191 31.05 48.33 20.18
C ASP A 191 30.96 47.64 21.55
N SER A 192 31.88 47.98 22.43
CA SER A 192 32.01 47.46 23.79
C SER A 192 31.71 48.56 24.79
N SER A 193 30.68 48.40 25.64
CA SER A 193 30.67 49.01 26.99
C SER A 193 29.47 48.56 27.83
N GLU A 194 29.80 47.99 28.99
CA GLU A 194 29.28 48.31 30.32
C GLU A 194 27.76 48.32 30.60
N SER A 195 27.39 47.37 31.46
CA SER A 195 26.51 47.50 32.63
C SER A 195 25.82 48.85 32.88
N ILE A 196 24.50 48.81 33.09
CA ILE A 196 23.80 49.64 34.08
C ILE A 196 22.51 48.92 34.52
N ASP A 197 22.47 48.58 35.81
CA ASP A 197 21.28 48.32 36.62
C ASP A 197 20.49 49.63 36.80
N ILE A 198 19.16 49.63 36.58
CA ILE A 198 18.26 50.62 37.20
C ILE A 198 17.00 49.93 37.73
N ARG A 199 16.76 50.22 39.01
CA ARG A 199 15.74 49.74 39.93
C ARG A 199 14.51 50.66 40.00
N PHE A 200 13.32 50.04 40.14
CA PHE A 200 12.14 50.40 40.98
C PHE A 200 11.28 51.65 40.61
N PRO A 201 10.05 51.89 41.18
CA PRO A 201 9.41 51.29 42.38
C PRO A 201 7.86 51.06 42.41
N ASN A 202 7.40 50.52 43.56
CA ASN A 202 6.06 50.41 44.20
C ASN A 202 5.57 48.95 44.35
N GLY A 203 5.17 48.40 45.51
CA GLY A 203 4.97 48.92 46.87
C GLY A 203 3.77 48.21 47.52
N SER A 204 3.99 47.61 48.72
CA SER A 204 3.01 47.04 49.69
C SER A 204 2.45 45.62 49.39
N GLN A 205 2.19 44.71 50.35
CA GLN A 205 2.48 44.61 51.80
C GLN A 205 2.35 43.13 52.24
N HIS A 206 3.11 42.77 53.28
CA HIS A 206 3.15 41.53 54.11
C HIS A 206 1.83 41.26 54.89
N PRO A 207 1.62 40.19 55.73
CA PRO A 207 2.58 39.49 56.63
C PRO A 207 2.46 37.94 56.81
N SER A 208 3.59 37.22 56.96
CA SER A 208 4.24 36.67 58.20
C SER A 208 3.69 35.30 58.67
N SER A 209 4.41 34.19 58.50
CA SER A 209 5.40 33.52 59.43
C SER A 209 4.73 32.77 60.61
N PRO A 210 5.35 31.78 61.33
CA PRO A 210 6.77 31.34 61.43
C PRO A 210 7.00 29.79 61.35
N ALA A 211 8.16 29.24 60.98
CA ALA A 211 9.48 29.06 61.66
C ALA A 211 9.60 27.88 62.67
N GLY A 212 10.74 27.17 62.59
CA GLY A 212 11.29 26.22 63.58
C GLY A 212 12.21 25.17 62.89
N HIS A 213 13.53 25.39 62.77
CA HIS A 213 14.62 24.96 63.70
C HIS A 213 14.71 23.43 63.89
N SER A 214 15.85 22.72 63.87
CA SER A 214 17.28 23.10 63.95
C SER A 214 18.18 21.85 63.75
N ASN A 215 19.41 22.09 63.24
CA ASN A 215 20.72 21.53 63.67
C ASN A 215 21.02 20.00 63.57
N ASN A 216 22.25 19.47 63.41
CA ASN A 216 23.63 19.98 63.47
C ASN A 216 24.63 18.91 62.93
N GLY A 217 25.87 19.34 62.63
CA GLY A 217 27.13 18.57 62.79
C GLY A 217 27.81 18.08 61.50
N GLU A 218 28.89 18.70 60.98
CA GLU A 218 30.33 18.56 61.38
C GLU A 218 30.95 17.18 60.98
N VAL A 219 32.17 16.97 60.46
CA VAL A 219 33.43 17.74 60.33
C VAL A 219 34.53 16.91 59.57
N HIS A 220 35.61 17.59 59.11
CA HIS A 220 36.98 17.15 58.69
C HIS A 220 37.16 16.35 57.37
N VAL A 221 37.88 16.80 56.32
CA VAL A 221 39.26 17.31 56.12
C VAL A 221 40.36 16.29 56.44
N ILE A 222 41.01 15.70 55.41
CA ILE A 222 42.48 15.62 55.26
C ILE A 222 42.85 15.68 53.75
N GLN A 223 43.88 16.46 53.49
CA GLN A 223 44.47 16.90 52.23
C GLN A 223 45.73 16.05 51.91
N GLY A 224 46.04 15.79 50.62
CA GLY A 224 47.24 15.03 50.26
C GLY A 224 47.55 14.89 48.76
N THR A 225 48.06 15.98 48.16
CA THR A 225 49.11 16.05 47.12
C THR A 225 49.19 15.03 45.95
N ARG A 226 48.96 15.57 44.74
CA ARG A 226 49.84 15.64 43.54
C ARG A 226 50.46 14.37 42.91
N LYS A 227 50.21 14.32 41.58
CA LYS A 227 51.09 13.98 40.42
C LYS A 227 51.18 12.52 39.93
N ALA A 228 50.49 12.32 38.80
CA ALA A 228 51.00 11.91 37.48
C ALA A 228 51.85 10.62 37.29
N SER A 229 51.35 9.83 36.33
CA SER A 229 52.05 9.21 35.19
C SER A 229 52.31 7.68 35.18
N VAL A 230 51.65 7.06 34.17
CA VAL A 230 52.20 6.12 33.16
C VAL A 230 52.34 4.61 33.48
N ALA A 231 51.82 3.82 32.52
CA ALA A 231 52.12 2.41 32.18
C ALA A 231 51.62 1.35 33.19
N THR A 232 51.15 0.13 32.85
CA THR A 232 51.31 -0.73 31.67
C THR A 232 50.41 -1.98 31.85
N THR A 233 49.85 -2.50 30.74
CA THR A 233 49.59 -3.92 30.37
C THR A 233 48.83 -4.93 31.26
N SER A 234 48.02 -5.75 30.54
CA SER A 234 47.70 -7.18 30.78
C SER A 234 46.61 -7.48 31.81
N THR A 235 45.76 -8.51 31.76
CA THR A 235 45.37 -9.57 30.80
C THR A 235 44.17 -10.29 31.43
N GLN A 236 43.31 -10.85 30.58
CA GLN A 236 42.48 -12.07 30.79
C GLN A 236 41.30 -12.09 31.78
N SER A 237 40.13 -12.45 31.20
CA SER A 237 39.14 -13.44 31.69
C SER A 237 38.32 -13.05 32.93
N THR A 238 37.01 -13.28 33.09
CA THR A 238 36.06 -14.33 32.72
C THR A 238 34.62 -13.78 32.88
N LEU A 239 33.63 -14.32 32.14
CA LEU A 239 32.18 -14.19 32.44
C LEU A 239 31.80 -15.19 33.57
N PRO A 240 30.75 -14.99 34.40
CA PRO A 240 29.36 -15.31 33.98
C PRO A 240 28.20 -14.46 34.57
N LEU A 241 27.01 -14.71 33.99
CA LEU A 241 25.63 -14.25 34.22
C LEU A 241 25.18 -13.91 35.66
N SER A 242 24.33 -12.88 35.86
CA SER A 242 22.84 -12.97 35.93
C SER A 242 22.14 -11.78 36.62
N SER A 243 20.97 -11.41 36.07
CA SER A 243 19.72 -10.87 36.69
C SER A 243 19.66 -9.48 37.38
N SER A 244 19.09 -8.50 36.65
CA SER A 244 17.98 -7.55 36.95
C SER A 244 18.02 -6.64 38.22
N PRO A 245 17.33 -5.46 38.29
CA PRO A 245 16.12 -5.06 37.54
C PRO A 245 16.07 -3.62 36.97
N ALA A 246 14.97 -3.39 36.25
CA ALA A 246 14.56 -2.15 35.60
C ALA A 246 14.51 -0.92 36.52
N SER A 247 15.07 0.20 36.04
CA SER A 247 14.45 1.53 36.02
C SER A 247 15.50 2.56 35.62
N SER A 248 15.56 2.85 34.34
CA SER A 248 16.13 4.10 33.85
C SER A 248 15.51 4.32 32.49
N ILE A 249 14.74 5.40 32.40
CA ILE A 249 14.12 5.92 31.18
C ILE A 249 15.27 6.29 30.24
N GLY A 250 15.77 5.29 29.54
CA GLY A 250 16.69 5.44 28.43
C GLY A 250 15.86 5.76 27.22
N SER A 251 16.06 6.95 26.66
CA SER A 251 15.66 7.27 25.29
C SER A 251 16.17 6.17 24.36
N SER A 252 15.27 5.26 23.98
CA SER A 252 15.47 4.40 22.83
C SER A 252 15.81 5.33 21.68
N ARG A 253 17.05 5.31 21.21
CA ARG A 253 17.36 5.89 19.91
C ARG A 253 16.50 5.12 18.93
N ASP A 254 15.47 5.79 18.42
CA ASP A 254 14.56 5.24 17.42
C ASP A 254 15.39 4.75 16.21
N VAL A 255 15.66 3.43 16.17
CA VAL A 255 16.36 2.79 15.06
C VAL A 255 15.36 2.62 13.94
N ALA A 256 15.73 3.01 12.72
CA ALA A 256 14.89 2.81 11.54
C ALA A 256 14.48 1.33 11.38
N ASP A 257 13.19 1.07 11.15
CA ASP A 257 12.65 -0.25 10.82
C ASP A 257 12.40 -0.31 9.31
N ILE A 258 13.48 -0.55 8.55
CA ILE A 258 13.43 -0.68 7.09
C ILE A 258 13.41 -2.16 6.72
N HIS A 259 12.40 -2.55 5.96
CA HIS A 259 12.24 -3.91 5.48
C HIS A 259 11.32 -3.93 4.25
N GLY A 260 11.25 -5.08 3.58
CA GLY A 260 10.20 -5.31 2.60
C GLY A 260 10.39 -4.59 1.27
N LEU A 261 9.34 -4.56 0.45
CA LEU A 261 9.26 -3.77 -0.77
C LEU A 261 9.35 -2.27 -0.47
N ARG A 262 8.74 -1.82 0.64
CA ARG A 262 8.79 -0.42 1.08
C ARG A 262 10.21 0.05 1.43
N GLY A 263 11.12 -0.85 1.79
CA GLY A 263 12.49 -0.56 2.15
C GLY A 263 13.52 -0.57 1.00
N ILE A 264 13.11 -0.89 -0.23
CA ILE A 264 14.00 -0.97 -1.39
C ILE A 264 14.21 0.41 -1.98
N SER A 265 15.47 0.86 -2.13
CA SER A 265 15.74 2.17 -2.72
C SER A 265 15.38 2.26 -4.21
N TYR A 266 15.63 1.19 -4.96
CA TYR A 266 15.42 1.16 -6.42
C TYR A 266 14.63 -0.08 -6.84
N ILE A 267 13.42 0.12 -7.37
CA ILE A 267 12.61 -0.92 -8.04
C ILE A 267 12.53 -0.56 -9.51
N VAL A 268 13.10 -1.43 -10.36
CA VAL A 268 13.31 -1.17 -11.78
C VAL A 268 12.41 -2.09 -12.61
N LEU A 269 11.53 -1.47 -13.39
CA LEU A 269 10.42 -2.08 -14.13
C LEU A 269 10.47 -1.67 -15.62
N ASN A 270 11.67 -1.56 -16.21
CA ASN A 270 11.78 -1.13 -17.60
C ASN A 270 11.32 -2.23 -18.55
N GLY A 271 10.62 -1.88 -19.63
CA GLY A 271 10.26 -2.85 -20.68
C GLY A 271 9.49 -4.08 -20.18
N ILE A 272 8.62 -3.93 -19.17
CA ILE A 272 7.86 -5.05 -18.57
C ILE A 272 6.52 -5.34 -19.28
N GLU A 273 6.34 -4.78 -20.47
CA GLU A 273 5.06 -4.76 -21.21
C GLU A 273 3.90 -4.08 -20.47
N ALA A 274 4.21 -3.13 -19.59
CA ALA A 274 3.23 -2.31 -18.87
C ALA A 274 2.42 -1.40 -19.83
N THR A 275 1.13 -1.22 -19.55
CA THR A 275 0.27 -0.22 -20.22
C THR A 275 -0.04 0.95 -19.29
N ASP A 276 -0.91 1.87 -19.72
CA ASP A 276 -1.42 2.95 -18.87
C ASP A 276 -2.04 2.44 -17.56
N LEU A 277 -2.60 1.23 -17.54
CA LEU A 277 -3.19 0.65 -16.32
C LEU A 277 -2.12 0.34 -15.26
N ALA A 278 -0.98 -0.24 -15.66
CA ALA A 278 0.19 -0.39 -14.79
C ALA A 278 0.68 0.97 -14.25
N ALA A 279 0.66 2.01 -15.09
CA ALA A 279 1.01 3.37 -14.65
C ALA A 279 0.06 3.90 -13.57
N VAL A 280 -1.24 3.58 -13.64
CA VAL A 280 -2.19 3.89 -12.56
C VAL A 280 -1.82 3.17 -11.27
N TRP A 281 -1.50 1.88 -11.31
CA TRP A 281 -1.09 1.14 -10.10
C TRP A 281 0.17 1.72 -9.47
N LEU A 282 1.20 1.98 -10.29
CA LEU A 282 2.44 2.61 -9.81
C LEU A 282 2.23 4.02 -9.29
N SER A 283 1.28 4.78 -9.85
CA SER A 283 0.95 6.11 -9.33
C SER A 283 0.53 6.08 -7.85
N TYR A 284 -0.05 4.98 -7.35
CA TYR A 284 -0.38 4.82 -5.94
C TYR A 284 0.86 4.48 -5.09
N ILE A 285 1.75 3.63 -5.61
CA ILE A 285 3.01 3.31 -4.93
C ILE A 285 3.90 4.56 -4.84
N ILE A 286 4.05 5.32 -5.93
CA ILE A 286 4.87 6.55 -6.00
C ILE A 286 4.50 7.52 -4.90
N THR A 287 3.21 7.74 -4.63
CA THR A 287 2.77 8.70 -3.61
C THR A 287 3.09 8.30 -2.17
N ALA A 288 3.45 7.04 -1.94
CA ALA A 288 3.69 6.47 -0.60
C ALA A 288 5.11 5.93 -0.40
N HIS A 289 5.86 5.69 -1.48
CA HIS A 289 7.19 5.09 -1.41
C HIS A 289 8.26 6.12 -1.04
N PRO A 290 9.06 5.85 0.01
CA PRO A 290 10.14 6.75 0.40
C PRO A 290 11.18 6.94 -0.71
N LEU A 291 11.82 8.10 -0.69
CA LEU A 291 12.87 8.42 -1.65
C LEU A 291 14.14 7.62 -1.34
N PRO A 292 14.98 7.32 -2.36
CA PRO A 292 16.29 6.72 -2.14
C PRO A 292 17.14 7.52 -1.13
N SER A 293 17.08 8.85 -1.18
CA SER A 293 17.78 9.74 -0.24
C SER A 293 17.34 9.58 1.22
N GLU A 294 16.10 9.16 1.46
CA GLU A 294 15.56 8.89 2.80
C GLU A 294 15.95 7.49 3.28
N LEU A 295 15.96 6.49 2.39
CA LEU A 295 16.27 5.10 2.74
C LEU A 295 17.78 4.84 2.91
N GLN A 296 18.60 5.34 1.98
CA GLN A 296 20.02 5.00 1.89
C GLN A 296 20.84 5.28 3.18
N PRO A 297 20.61 6.38 3.94
CA PRO A 297 21.35 6.67 5.18
C PRO A 297 21.14 5.63 6.29
N HIS A 298 20.02 4.91 6.27
CA HIS A 298 19.66 3.93 7.28
C HIS A 298 20.03 2.50 6.90
N LEU A 299 20.44 2.27 5.65
CA LEU A 299 20.90 0.98 5.16
C LEU A 299 22.40 0.78 5.44
N PRO A 300 22.89 -0.47 5.58
CA PRO A 300 24.31 -0.74 5.85
C PRO A 300 25.24 -0.08 4.83
N PRO A 301 26.42 0.43 5.24
CA PRO A 301 27.34 1.14 4.34
C PRO A 301 27.59 0.39 3.04
N LEU A 302 27.43 1.10 1.94
CA LEU A 302 27.68 0.60 0.60
C LEU A 302 29.19 0.61 0.36
N LYS A 303 29.75 -0.56 0.02
CA LYS A 303 31.16 -0.66 -0.36
C LYS A 303 31.33 -0.16 -1.79
N GLU A 304 32.44 0.50 -2.07
CA GLU A 304 32.80 0.86 -3.44
C GLU A 304 33.00 -0.38 -4.32
N GLY A 305 32.46 -0.35 -5.53
CA GLY A 305 32.50 -1.49 -6.45
C GLY A 305 31.53 -1.36 -7.63
N PRO A 306 31.40 -2.40 -8.47
CA PRO A 306 30.51 -2.40 -9.64
C PRO A 306 29.04 -2.16 -9.29
N PHE A 307 28.56 -2.68 -8.17
CA PHE A 307 27.20 -2.43 -7.70
C PHE A 307 27.00 -0.98 -7.27
N ALA A 308 27.94 -0.40 -6.51
CA ALA A 308 27.88 1.02 -6.17
C ALA A 308 27.93 1.92 -7.40
N ALA A 309 28.74 1.57 -8.40
CA ALA A 309 28.74 2.25 -9.70
C ALA A 309 27.40 2.12 -10.44
N THR A 310 26.69 1.00 -10.28
CA THR A 310 25.34 0.80 -10.84
C THR A 310 24.31 1.68 -10.14
N LEU A 311 24.32 1.73 -8.80
CA LEU A 311 23.44 2.61 -8.03
C LEU A 311 23.64 4.09 -8.39
N ARG A 312 24.90 4.53 -8.59
CA ARG A 312 25.20 5.90 -9.04
C ARG A 312 24.59 6.27 -10.40
N LYS A 313 24.38 5.28 -11.28
CA LYS A 313 23.67 5.56 -12.54
C LYS A 313 22.24 6.00 -12.26
N TYR A 314 21.57 5.36 -11.31
CA TYR A 314 20.24 5.74 -10.88
C TYR A 314 20.23 7.08 -10.14
N ASP A 315 21.21 7.34 -9.26
CA ASP A 315 21.34 8.64 -8.59
C ASP A 315 21.58 9.78 -9.61
N ALA A 316 22.25 9.50 -10.72
CA ALA A 316 22.54 10.47 -11.78
C ALA A 316 21.41 10.65 -12.80
N LEU A 317 20.40 9.78 -12.81
CA LEU A 317 19.28 9.90 -13.74
C LEU A 317 18.38 11.08 -13.32
N PRO A 318 18.18 12.09 -14.19
CA PRO A 318 17.28 13.19 -13.88
C PRO A 318 15.87 12.63 -13.70
N ASN A 319 15.28 12.87 -12.53
CA ASN A 319 13.96 12.37 -12.10
C ASN A 319 13.89 10.90 -11.66
N CYS A 320 15.01 10.20 -11.45
CA CYS A 320 14.96 8.89 -10.80
C CYS A 320 14.73 9.05 -9.30
N ARG A 321 13.57 8.58 -8.82
CA ARG A 321 13.12 8.73 -7.43
C ARG A 321 12.75 7.38 -6.82
N GLY A 322 13.53 6.37 -7.17
CA GLY A 322 13.44 4.99 -6.66
C GLY A 322 12.59 4.04 -7.52
N LEU A 323 11.45 4.47 -8.04
CA LEU A 323 10.62 3.66 -8.93
C LEU A 323 10.88 4.02 -10.39
N VAL A 324 11.30 3.06 -11.21
CA VAL A 324 11.69 3.29 -12.61
C VAL A 324 10.80 2.46 -13.55
N LEU A 325 10.00 3.13 -14.40
CA LEU A 325 9.11 2.51 -15.41
C LEU A 325 9.42 3.04 -16.82
N THR A 326 10.68 3.35 -17.12
CA THR A 326 11.07 3.85 -18.45
C THR A 326 11.02 2.72 -19.50
N GLU A 327 11.04 3.07 -20.78
CA GLU A 327 11.12 2.09 -21.88
C GLU A 327 9.93 1.09 -21.97
N ASN A 328 8.75 1.52 -21.55
CA ASN A 328 7.50 0.77 -21.72
C ASN A 328 6.67 1.39 -22.86
N PRO A 329 6.80 0.94 -24.12
CA PRO A 329 6.21 1.61 -25.29
C PRO A 329 4.67 1.56 -25.32
N LYS A 330 4.05 0.68 -24.53
CA LYS A 330 2.59 0.58 -24.37
C LYS A 330 2.05 1.56 -23.32
N VAL A 331 2.91 2.22 -22.55
CA VAL A 331 2.54 3.36 -21.70
C VAL A 331 2.46 4.58 -22.62
N THR A 332 1.26 5.12 -22.75
CA THR A 332 1.01 6.30 -23.58
C THR A 332 1.37 7.57 -22.83
N HIS A 333 1.30 8.71 -23.51
CA HIS A 333 1.46 10.02 -22.87
C HIS A 333 0.46 10.25 -21.71
N VAL A 334 -0.71 9.57 -21.69
CA VAL A 334 -1.65 9.67 -20.57
C VAL A 334 -1.11 8.92 -19.34
N GLY A 335 -0.49 7.74 -19.55
CA GLY A 335 0.21 7.00 -18.51
C GLY A 335 1.44 7.75 -17.98
N GLU A 336 2.28 8.32 -18.85
CA GLU A 336 3.41 9.15 -18.43
C GLU A 336 2.95 10.36 -17.60
N ARG A 337 1.84 10.99 -17.99
CA ARG A 337 1.24 12.10 -17.24
C ARG A 337 0.78 11.68 -15.85
N VAL A 338 0.16 10.51 -15.67
CA VAL A 338 -0.29 10.07 -14.33
C VAL A 338 0.89 9.82 -13.39
N LEU A 339 1.99 9.29 -13.93
CA LEU A 339 3.23 9.10 -13.16
C LEU A 339 3.84 10.43 -12.75
N LYS A 340 3.91 11.40 -13.67
CA LYS A 340 4.40 12.75 -13.37
C LYS A 340 3.55 13.47 -12.33
N GLU A 341 2.22 13.40 -12.45
CA GLU A 341 1.30 13.99 -11.46
C GLU A 341 1.42 13.30 -10.09
N ALA A 342 1.72 12.00 -10.04
CA ALA A 342 1.98 11.27 -8.79
C ALA A 342 3.28 11.70 -8.13
N GLU A 343 4.33 11.92 -8.92
CA GLU A 343 5.60 12.46 -8.43
C GLU A 343 5.43 13.85 -7.83
N SER A 344 4.74 14.75 -8.53
CA SER A 344 4.42 16.08 -7.99
C SER A 344 3.61 15.99 -6.69
N ARG A 345 2.67 15.05 -6.58
CA ARG A 345 1.93 14.83 -5.33
C ARG A 345 2.81 14.34 -4.19
N ARG A 346 3.81 13.49 -4.46
CA ARG A 346 4.77 13.07 -3.45
C ARG A 346 5.58 14.27 -2.91
N GLU A 347 6.01 15.17 -3.79
CA GLU A 347 6.71 16.40 -3.39
C GLU A 347 5.82 17.33 -2.54
N GLU A 348 4.56 17.52 -2.92
CA GLU A 348 3.58 18.30 -2.14
C GLU A 348 3.39 17.73 -0.73
N ASN A 349 3.34 16.40 -0.60
CA ASN A 349 3.20 15.73 0.69
C ASN A 349 4.42 15.98 1.58
N LEU A 350 5.64 15.93 1.01
CA LEU A 350 6.88 16.21 1.74
C LEU A 350 6.94 17.67 2.22
N ALA A 351 6.66 18.63 1.33
CA ALA A 351 6.64 20.05 1.68
C ALA A 351 5.57 20.39 2.75
N GLY A 352 4.40 19.76 2.67
CA GLY A 352 3.34 19.94 3.66
C GLY A 352 3.71 19.43 5.06
N VAL A 353 4.55 18.40 5.15
CA VAL A 353 5.08 17.89 6.44
C VAL A 353 6.10 18.89 7.01
N GLU A 354 6.98 19.45 6.19
CA GLU A 354 7.94 20.48 6.61
C GLU A 354 7.24 21.74 7.14
N ASP A 355 6.19 22.22 6.46
CA ASP A 355 5.40 23.39 6.88
C ASP A 355 4.71 23.22 8.25
N VAL A 356 4.25 22.00 8.56
CA VAL A 356 3.61 21.68 9.86
C VAL A 356 4.63 21.72 10.99
N TRP A 357 5.89 21.39 10.71
CA TRP A 357 6.96 21.34 11.72
C TRP A 357 7.65 22.68 11.94
N THR A 358 7.75 23.54 10.92
CA THR A 358 8.43 24.84 11.03
C THR A 358 7.57 25.92 11.68
N ASN A 359 6.25 25.91 11.48
CA ASN A 359 5.41 27.07 11.81
C ASN A 359 4.57 26.97 13.10
N GLY A 360 4.60 25.86 13.85
CA GLY A 360 4.03 25.74 15.22
C GLY A 360 2.53 26.05 15.44
N GLN A 361 1.85 26.60 14.43
CA GLN A 361 0.44 26.94 14.40
C GLN A 361 -0.18 26.26 13.17
N GLY A 362 -0.29 24.94 13.25
CA GLY A 362 -1.07 24.17 12.30
C GLY A 362 -2.52 24.64 12.34
N ARG A 363 -2.91 25.52 11.41
CA ARG A 363 -4.28 25.54 10.90
C ARG A 363 -4.54 24.11 10.45
N ARG A 364 -5.33 23.36 11.21
CA ARG A 364 -5.77 22.01 10.88
C ARG A 364 -6.25 21.97 9.42
N ARG A 365 -5.37 21.59 8.50
CA ARG A 365 -5.75 21.15 7.17
C ARG A 365 -6.21 19.73 7.36
N SER A 366 -7.52 19.54 7.30
CA SER A 366 -8.18 18.25 7.41
C SER A 366 -7.77 17.34 6.25
N SER A 367 -6.58 16.75 6.29
CA SER A 367 -6.14 15.69 5.37
C SER A 367 -6.53 14.33 5.95
N ALA A 368 -7.83 14.10 6.04
CA ALA A 368 -8.38 12.80 6.37
C ALA A 368 -9.78 12.68 5.74
N ILE A 369 -9.84 12.70 4.41
CA ILE A 369 -11.01 12.23 3.67
C ILE A 369 -10.50 11.40 2.52
N SER A 370 -10.88 10.12 2.53
CA SER A 370 -10.62 9.12 1.50
C SER A 370 -10.84 9.67 0.08
N ASP A 371 -9.83 9.54 -0.76
CA ASP A 371 -9.66 10.16 -2.08
C ASP A 371 -10.55 9.53 -3.20
N THR A 372 -11.79 9.16 -2.87
CA THR A 372 -12.73 8.46 -3.78
C THR A 372 -14.10 9.15 -3.93
N GLY A 373 -14.26 10.37 -3.43
CA GLY A 373 -15.53 11.11 -3.39
C GLY A 373 -15.81 12.10 -4.54
N PHE A 374 -15.25 11.91 -5.74
CA PHE A 374 -15.25 12.93 -6.80
C PHE A 374 -16.64 13.23 -7.41
N GLU A 375 -17.60 12.30 -7.37
CA GLU A 375 -18.86 12.48 -8.12
C GLU A 375 -19.92 13.34 -7.42
N GLU A 376 -19.82 13.57 -6.11
CA GLU A 376 -20.82 14.37 -5.40
C GLU A 376 -20.65 15.88 -5.63
N ALA A 377 -19.46 16.32 -6.07
CA ALA A 377 -19.16 17.73 -6.35
C ALA A 377 -19.65 18.21 -7.73
N MET A 378 -19.96 17.31 -8.67
CA MET A 378 -20.50 17.70 -9.99
C MET A 378 -22.02 17.85 -10.00
N ASN A 379 -22.74 17.24 -9.05
CA ASN A 379 -24.21 17.24 -9.03
C ASN A 379 -24.85 18.38 -8.22
N LEU A 380 -24.07 19.30 -7.66
CA LEU A 380 -24.57 20.46 -6.90
C LEU A 380 -24.69 21.76 -7.72
N ARG A 381 -24.81 21.68 -9.05
CA ARG A 381 -24.96 22.88 -9.91
C ARG A 381 -26.39 23.30 -10.24
N ASP A 382 -27.42 22.54 -9.85
CA ASP A 382 -28.79 22.79 -10.34
C ASP A 382 -29.85 23.22 -9.30
N PHE A 383 -29.44 23.61 -8.10
CA PHE A 383 -30.38 24.20 -7.11
C PHE A 383 -29.89 25.56 -6.60
N ASN A 384 -29.88 26.57 -7.48
CA ASN A 384 -30.03 27.96 -7.06
C ASN A 384 -30.50 28.84 -8.21
N ARG A 385 -31.79 28.74 -8.52
CA ARG A 385 -32.47 29.72 -9.37
C ARG A 385 -33.71 30.25 -8.66
N ARG A 386 -33.49 31.10 -7.65
CA ARG A 386 -34.48 32.05 -7.10
C ARG A 386 -33.82 33.01 -6.11
N SER A 387 -33.34 34.14 -6.61
CA SER A 387 -33.77 35.46 -6.15
C SER A 387 -33.03 36.51 -6.97
N SER A 388 -33.79 37.52 -7.36
CA SER A 388 -33.42 38.56 -8.29
C SER A 388 -32.95 39.82 -7.54
N ILE A 389 -32.17 40.64 -8.26
CA ILE A 389 -32.03 42.10 -8.13
C ILE A 389 -30.91 42.61 -7.20
N GLN A 390 -30.09 43.49 -7.80
CA GLN A 390 -29.02 44.37 -7.28
C GLN A 390 -27.61 43.77 -7.15
N ASP A 391 -26.76 44.04 -8.16
CA ASP A 391 -25.49 44.79 -8.03
C ASP A 391 -24.62 44.58 -9.28
N GLU A 392 -24.50 45.60 -10.14
CA GLU A 392 -23.80 45.53 -11.43
C GLU A 392 -22.27 45.78 -11.37
N ASP A 393 -21.65 46.04 -10.22
CA ASP A 393 -20.24 46.49 -10.19
C ASP A 393 -19.20 45.49 -9.62
N GLN A 394 -19.51 44.19 -9.46
CA GLN A 394 -18.56 43.19 -8.94
C GLN A 394 -18.02 42.14 -9.95
N ASN A 395 -18.26 42.32 -11.24
CA ASN A 395 -18.07 41.24 -12.22
C ASN A 395 -16.59 40.95 -12.60
N TYR A 396 -15.66 41.89 -12.43
CA TYR A 396 -14.25 41.68 -12.83
C TYR A 396 -13.40 40.93 -11.78
N GLY A 397 -13.65 41.12 -10.49
CA GLY A 397 -12.96 40.38 -9.41
C GLY A 397 -13.42 38.92 -9.28
N SER A 398 -14.70 38.65 -9.63
CA SER A 398 -15.32 37.33 -9.56
C SER A 398 -14.74 36.36 -10.59
N LEU A 399 -14.42 36.81 -11.81
CA LEU A 399 -13.83 35.98 -12.85
C LEU A 399 -12.39 35.55 -12.53
N VAL A 400 -11.56 36.45 -11.99
CA VAL A 400 -10.18 36.13 -11.59
C VAL A 400 -10.16 35.21 -10.36
N ALA A 401 -11.03 35.44 -9.38
CA ALA A 401 -11.17 34.57 -8.22
C ALA A 401 -11.73 33.19 -8.59
N LYS A 402 -12.66 33.12 -9.54
CA LYS A 402 -13.20 31.87 -10.09
C LYS A 402 -12.16 31.14 -10.92
N HIS A 403 -11.42 31.82 -11.79
CA HIS A 403 -10.32 31.24 -12.57
C HIS A 403 -9.22 30.71 -11.65
N ARG A 404 -8.82 31.48 -10.63
CA ARG A 404 -7.87 31.04 -9.60
C ARG A 404 -8.36 29.82 -8.81
N ARG A 405 -9.65 29.77 -8.42
CA ARG A 405 -10.24 28.56 -7.81
C ARG A 405 -10.29 27.37 -8.77
N THR A 406 -10.52 27.62 -10.05
CA THR A 406 -10.59 26.56 -11.07
C THR A 406 -9.19 25.98 -11.31
N LEU A 407 -8.17 26.81 -11.41
CA LEU A 407 -6.76 26.39 -11.50
C LEU A 407 -6.31 25.61 -10.25
N LEU A 408 -6.62 26.12 -9.05
CA LEU A 408 -6.31 25.45 -7.79
C LEU A 408 -7.04 24.09 -7.65
N ASN A 409 -8.29 24.01 -8.11
CA ASN A 409 -9.01 22.73 -8.17
C ASN A 409 -8.44 21.83 -9.28
N GLU A 410 -7.98 22.41 -10.38
CA GLU A 410 -7.39 21.67 -11.48
C GLU A 410 -6.10 20.97 -11.06
N GLU A 411 -5.23 21.66 -10.31
CA GLU A 411 -4.01 21.11 -9.75
C GLU A 411 -4.31 20.06 -8.68
N ARG A 412 -5.18 20.35 -7.71
CA ARG A 412 -5.51 19.44 -6.60
C ARG A 412 -6.10 18.11 -7.04
N TYR A 413 -6.91 18.11 -8.10
CA TYR A 413 -7.59 16.91 -8.61
C TYR A 413 -7.03 16.41 -9.94
N SER A 414 -5.87 16.90 -10.37
CA SER A 414 -5.22 16.49 -11.63
C SER A 414 -4.99 14.97 -11.65
N LEU A 415 -4.26 14.45 -10.67
CA LEU A 415 -3.92 13.04 -10.53
C LEU A 415 -5.15 12.13 -10.53
N SER A 416 -6.17 12.46 -9.71
CA SER A 416 -7.39 11.66 -9.59
C SER A 416 -8.19 11.65 -10.90
N ARG A 417 -8.20 12.75 -11.67
CA ARG A 417 -8.85 12.81 -12.99
C ARG A 417 -8.10 12.00 -14.03
N THR A 418 -6.76 12.07 -14.06
CA THR A 418 -5.95 11.29 -14.99
C THR A 418 -6.08 9.79 -14.70
N ARG A 419 -6.05 9.38 -13.43
CA ARG A 419 -6.37 8.01 -13.00
C ARG A 419 -7.76 7.58 -13.47
N ALA A 420 -8.78 8.41 -13.24
CA ALA A 420 -10.14 8.11 -13.66
C ALA A 420 -10.29 7.91 -15.17
N LYS A 421 -9.59 8.72 -15.97
CA LYS A 421 -9.58 8.61 -17.43
C LYS A 421 -8.99 7.27 -17.90
N ILE A 422 -7.85 6.87 -17.35
CA ILE A 422 -7.23 5.58 -17.68
C ILE A 422 -8.11 4.41 -17.22
N GLN A 423 -8.64 4.47 -16.01
CA GLN A 423 -9.56 3.45 -15.48
C GLN A 423 -10.79 3.25 -16.37
N LEU A 424 -11.40 4.34 -16.84
CA LEU A 424 -12.55 4.27 -17.74
C LEU A 424 -12.18 3.67 -19.11
N ALA A 425 -11.00 4.01 -19.64
CA ALA A 425 -10.49 3.41 -20.87
C ALA A 425 -10.25 1.90 -20.72
N ALA A 426 -9.63 1.48 -19.61
CA ALA A 426 -9.40 0.07 -19.31
C ALA A 426 -10.71 -0.73 -19.14
N LEU A 427 -11.69 -0.15 -18.45
CA LEU A 427 -13.04 -0.74 -18.32
C LEU A 427 -13.73 -0.87 -19.69
N LYS A 428 -13.55 0.10 -20.59
CA LYS A 428 -14.12 0.04 -21.95
C LYS A 428 -13.49 -1.04 -22.82
N GLU A 429 -12.20 -1.28 -22.66
CA GLU A 429 -11.49 -2.26 -23.47
C GLU A 429 -11.65 -3.69 -22.95
N LYS A 430 -11.51 -3.89 -21.64
CA LYS A 430 -11.38 -5.22 -21.01
C LYS A 430 -12.46 -5.51 -19.96
N GLY A 431 -13.36 -4.56 -19.69
CA GLY A 431 -14.34 -4.67 -18.62
C GLY A 431 -13.69 -4.75 -17.24
N VAL A 432 -14.41 -5.33 -16.28
CA VAL A 432 -13.91 -5.55 -14.91
C VAL A 432 -12.71 -6.50 -14.85
N LYS A 433 -12.48 -7.30 -15.91
CA LYS A 433 -11.36 -8.24 -16.00
C LYS A 433 -10.02 -7.55 -16.26
N ALA A 434 -10.02 -6.25 -16.51
CA ALA A 434 -8.81 -5.46 -16.57
C ALA A 434 -7.99 -5.53 -15.26
N SER A 435 -8.65 -5.79 -14.12
CA SER A 435 -8.04 -5.80 -12.80
C SER A 435 -8.59 -6.96 -11.96
N LEU A 436 -7.71 -7.60 -11.19
CA LEU A 436 -8.08 -8.62 -10.21
C LEU A 436 -9.02 -8.03 -9.15
N LEU A 437 -8.70 -6.82 -8.65
CA LEU A 437 -9.53 -6.10 -7.69
C LEU A 437 -10.91 -5.76 -8.23
N TRP A 438 -11.00 -5.19 -9.44
CA TRP A 438 -12.28 -4.76 -9.99
C TRP A 438 -13.21 -5.95 -10.25
N SER A 439 -12.68 -7.02 -10.82
CA SER A 439 -13.39 -8.28 -11.02
C SER A 439 -13.93 -8.82 -9.70
N ARG A 440 -13.09 -8.85 -8.65
CA ARG A 440 -13.46 -9.33 -7.32
C ARG A 440 -14.53 -8.48 -6.66
N VAL A 441 -14.32 -7.17 -6.61
CA VAL A 441 -15.25 -6.21 -6.00
C VAL A 441 -16.63 -6.32 -6.66
N MET A 442 -16.67 -6.40 -7.99
CA MET A 442 -17.94 -6.51 -8.72
C MET A 442 -18.65 -7.84 -8.46
N ARG A 443 -17.92 -8.96 -8.40
CA ARG A 443 -18.50 -10.25 -7.99
C ARG A 443 -19.10 -10.18 -6.58
N MET A 444 -18.35 -9.63 -5.62
CA MET A 444 -18.83 -9.46 -4.25
C MET A 444 -20.09 -8.57 -4.19
N VAL A 445 -20.13 -7.48 -4.94
CA VAL A 445 -21.31 -6.59 -5.03
C VAL A 445 -22.52 -7.33 -5.59
N VAL A 446 -22.36 -8.08 -6.68
CA VAL A 446 -23.46 -8.81 -7.33
C VAL A 446 -24.01 -9.89 -6.40
N VAL A 447 -23.14 -10.72 -5.81
CA VAL A 447 -23.54 -11.80 -4.89
C VAL A 447 -24.19 -11.22 -3.63
N SER A 448 -23.60 -10.18 -3.05
CA SER A 448 -24.16 -9.50 -1.88
C SER A 448 -25.53 -8.93 -2.17
N ARG A 449 -25.74 -8.30 -3.34
CA ARG A 449 -27.06 -7.79 -3.72
C ARG A 449 -28.10 -8.89 -3.92
N ALA A 450 -27.73 -9.98 -4.59
CA ALA A 450 -28.63 -11.11 -4.81
C ALA A 450 -29.17 -11.65 -3.48
N ILE A 451 -28.28 -11.84 -2.50
CA ILE A 451 -28.60 -12.41 -1.19
C ILE A 451 -29.33 -11.39 -0.29
N LEU A 452 -28.81 -10.15 -0.18
CA LEU A 452 -29.31 -9.17 0.80
C LEU A 452 -30.63 -8.52 0.38
N LEU A 453 -31.02 -8.62 -0.89
CA LEU A 453 -32.23 -8.00 -1.43
C LEU A 453 -33.29 -9.00 -1.87
N ASP A 454 -33.06 -10.30 -1.71
CA ASP A 454 -33.97 -11.38 -2.15
C ASP A 454 -34.27 -11.30 -3.67
N TYR A 455 -33.24 -11.01 -4.48
CA TYR A 455 -33.42 -10.85 -5.92
C TYR A 455 -33.52 -12.20 -6.62
N SER A 456 -34.67 -12.48 -7.26
CA SER A 456 -34.97 -13.75 -7.95
C SER A 456 -34.94 -13.65 -9.50
N GLY A 457 -34.36 -12.58 -10.05
CA GLY A 457 -34.16 -12.44 -11.50
C GLY A 457 -32.97 -13.28 -12.00
N PRO A 458 -32.86 -13.51 -13.33
CA PRO A 458 -31.74 -14.27 -13.89
C PRO A 458 -30.41 -13.55 -13.60
N ILE A 459 -29.56 -14.19 -12.81
CA ILE A 459 -28.18 -13.75 -12.59
C ILE A 459 -27.37 -14.31 -13.75
N ILE A 460 -27.18 -13.51 -14.80
CA ILE A 460 -26.30 -13.89 -15.91
C ILE A 460 -24.88 -13.47 -15.53
N ILE A 461 -24.09 -14.43 -15.06
CA ILE A 461 -22.63 -14.29 -14.91
C ILE A 461 -22.02 -14.71 -16.25
N ASP A 462 -22.32 -13.98 -17.32
CA ASP A 462 -21.61 -14.20 -18.58
C ASP A 462 -20.22 -13.64 -18.39
N GLY A 463 -19.22 -14.50 -18.58
CA GLY A 463 -17.80 -14.20 -18.42
C GLY A 463 -17.26 -13.14 -19.38
N ARG A 464 -18.05 -12.13 -19.77
CA ARG A 464 -17.62 -10.90 -20.41
C ARG A 464 -17.96 -9.63 -19.63
N GLU A 465 -18.88 -9.64 -18.66
CA GLU A 465 -19.13 -8.50 -17.77
C GLU A 465 -20.15 -8.89 -16.68
N PRO A 466 -19.93 -8.63 -15.38
CA PRO A 466 -20.97 -8.74 -14.37
C PRO A 466 -21.89 -7.51 -14.45
N THR A 467 -22.76 -7.46 -15.46
CA THR A 467 -23.81 -6.43 -15.55
C THR A 467 -25.08 -6.89 -14.84
N LEU A 468 -25.50 -6.11 -13.84
CA LEU A 468 -26.83 -6.22 -13.25
C LEU A 468 -27.85 -5.60 -14.23
N GLN A 469 -28.44 -6.40 -15.13
CA GLN A 469 -29.63 -5.96 -15.85
C GLN A 469 -30.85 -6.02 -14.93
N ILE A 470 -31.15 -4.90 -14.26
CA ILE A 470 -32.35 -4.77 -13.43
C ILE A 470 -33.55 -4.56 -14.37
N THR A 471 -34.17 -5.64 -14.84
CA THR A 471 -35.47 -5.53 -15.51
C THR A 471 -36.54 -5.18 -14.48
N ALA A 472 -37.21 -4.04 -14.67
CA ALA A 472 -38.30 -3.60 -13.82
C ALA A 472 -39.50 -4.55 -13.93
N LYS A 473 -39.61 -5.55 -13.05
CA LYS A 473 -40.86 -6.28 -12.86
C LYS A 473 -41.71 -5.51 -11.84
N LYS A 474 -42.92 -5.14 -12.25
CA LYS A 474 -43.96 -4.57 -11.38
C LYS A 474 -44.11 -5.45 -10.13
N PRO A 475 -44.35 -4.87 -8.94
CA PRO A 475 -44.49 -5.65 -7.72
C PRO A 475 -45.77 -6.49 -7.82
N SER A 476 -45.61 -7.78 -8.12
CA SER A 476 -46.73 -8.71 -8.10
C SER A 476 -47.06 -9.03 -6.64
N ALA A 477 -48.33 -8.92 -6.31
CA ALA A 477 -48.89 -9.19 -5.00
C ALA A 477 -48.48 -10.58 -4.48
N ARG A 478 -48.07 -10.62 -3.21
CA ARG A 478 -47.87 -11.84 -2.43
C ARG A 478 -49.23 -12.52 -2.25
N THR A 479 -49.46 -13.67 -2.88
CA THR A 479 -50.39 -14.67 -2.32
C THR A 479 -49.62 -15.54 -1.34
N SER A 480 -50.02 -15.42 -0.09
CA SER A 480 -49.78 -16.39 0.98
C SER A 480 -50.28 -17.77 0.55
N ILE A 481 -49.47 -18.81 0.77
CA ILE A 481 -49.99 -20.14 1.13
C ILE A 481 -48.98 -20.86 2.00
N ASP A 482 -49.54 -21.34 3.10
CA ASP A 482 -48.97 -22.18 4.13
C ASP A 482 -48.52 -23.54 3.57
N SER A 483 -47.46 -24.08 4.18
CA SER A 483 -47.00 -25.44 3.99
C SER A 483 -47.84 -26.42 4.81
N THR A 484 -48.44 -27.44 4.20
CA THR A 484 -48.61 -28.73 4.88
C THR A 484 -48.48 -29.86 3.86
N PHE A 485 -47.53 -30.74 4.15
CA PHE A 485 -47.18 -31.97 3.45
C PHE A 485 -48.13 -33.10 3.87
N LYS A 486 -48.67 -33.88 2.91
CA LYS A 486 -48.83 -35.35 3.01
C LYS A 486 -49.23 -35.98 1.65
N PRO A 487 -48.95 -37.28 1.42
CA PRO A 487 -48.73 -37.84 0.07
C PRO A 487 -49.87 -38.70 -0.51
N ALA A 488 -49.73 -38.97 -1.82
CA ALA A 488 -50.24 -40.08 -2.65
C ALA A 488 -51.75 -40.16 -3.03
N SER A 489 -52.05 -40.02 -4.32
CA SER A 489 -52.51 -41.09 -5.25
C SER A 489 -53.36 -40.53 -6.41
N ASP A 490 -53.03 -41.02 -7.61
CA ASP A 490 -53.76 -41.21 -8.87
C ASP A 490 -54.87 -40.28 -9.40
N ALA A 491 -54.82 -40.17 -10.74
CA ALA A 491 -55.86 -39.89 -11.74
C ALA A 491 -56.07 -38.44 -12.24
N SER A 492 -55.89 -38.30 -13.55
CA SER A 492 -56.41 -37.23 -14.44
C SER A 492 -57.88 -37.51 -14.82
N PRO A 493 -58.60 -36.72 -15.66
CA PRO A 493 -58.38 -35.35 -16.18
C PRO A 493 -59.65 -34.43 -16.17
N ALA A 494 -59.48 -33.18 -16.64
CA ALA A 494 -60.40 -32.39 -17.50
C ALA A 494 -61.23 -31.19 -16.94
N ALA A 495 -61.20 -30.13 -17.78
CA ALA A 495 -62.27 -29.18 -18.15
C ALA A 495 -62.46 -27.81 -17.44
N LYS A 496 -62.13 -26.76 -18.21
CA LYS A 496 -62.94 -25.58 -18.65
C LYS A 496 -63.84 -24.79 -17.66
N GLY A 497 -63.79 -23.45 -17.78
CA GLY A 497 -64.91 -22.52 -17.52
C GLY A 497 -64.59 -21.40 -16.52
N THR A 498 -64.26 -20.16 -16.90
CA THR A 498 -65.11 -19.04 -17.38
C THR A 498 -65.90 -18.28 -16.29
N MET A 499 -65.61 -16.97 -16.22
CA MET A 499 -66.47 -15.81 -15.83
C MET A 499 -66.83 -15.47 -14.35
N LEU A 500 -66.33 -14.29 -13.96
CA LEU A 500 -67.06 -13.03 -13.66
C LEU A 500 -68.25 -13.01 -12.66
N LYS A 501 -68.12 -12.10 -11.67
CA LYS A 501 -68.95 -10.88 -11.43
C LYS A 501 -69.55 -10.73 -10.01
N ARG A 502 -69.69 -9.44 -9.63
CA ARG A 502 -70.41 -8.77 -8.52
C ARG A 502 -69.64 -8.63 -7.20
N MET A 503 -69.26 -7.43 -6.75
CA MET A 503 -69.99 -6.16 -6.43
C MET A 503 -70.84 -6.24 -5.16
N SER A 504 -70.77 -5.12 -4.43
CA SER A 504 -71.50 -4.63 -3.25
C SER A 504 -71.07 -5.26 -1.91
N GLU A 505 -70.94 -4.53 -0.79
CA GLU A 505 -71.61 -3.31 -0.36
C GLU A 505 -70.89 -2.66 0.84
N ILE A 506 -71.21 -1.38 1.05
CA ILE A 506 -70.65 -0.42 2.02
C ILE A 506 -71.34 -0.58 3.39
N SER A 507 -70.62 -0.32 4.49
CA SER A 507 -71.24 0.31 5.67
C SER A 507 -70.22 1.14 6.45
N ILE A 508 -70.63 2.36 6.80
CA ILE A 508 -69.87 3.41 7.48
C ILE A 508 -70.42 3.54 8.90
N SER A 509 -69.56 3.76 9.90
CA SER A 509 -69.91 4.57 11.07
C SER A 509 -68.70 5.37 11.58
N PRO A 510 -68.82 6.70 11.76
CA PRO A 510 -67.85 7.54 12.48
C PRO A 510 -68.18 7.50 13.98
N THR A 511 -67.24 7.52 14.92
CA THR A 511 -66.62 8.69 15.59
C THR A 511 -65.74 8.03 16.68
N ASP A 512 -64.46 8.34 16.86
CA ASP A 512 -64.03 9.27 17.91
C ASP A 512 -62.56 9.67 17.77
N VAL A 513 -62.34 10.95 18.01
CA VAL A 513 -61.06 11.65 18.03
C VAL A 513 -60.40 11.43 19.40
N ALA A 514 -59.24 10.79 19.43
CA ALA A 514 -58.26 11.00 20.49
C ALA A 514 -56.83 10.80 19.97
N LYS A 515 -56.04 11.87 20.12
CA LYS A 515 -54.60 11.98 19.90
C LYS A 515 -53.82 10.79 20.46
N VAL A 516 -53.03 10.12 19.62
CA VAL A 516 -51.74 9.53 20.03
C VAL A 516 -50.74 9.76 18.90
N THR A 517 -49.85 10.72 19.11
CA THR A 517 -48.61 10.91 18.34
C THR A 517 -47.72 9.69 18.61
N THR A 518 -47.72 8.71 17.71
CA THR A 518 -46.72 7.64 17.70
C THR A 518 -45.89 7.77 16.43
N ALA A 519 -44.59 7.93 16.61
CA ALA A 519 -43.61 7.83 15.54
C ALA A 519 -43.82 6.51 14.78
N PRO A 520 -43.60 6.47 13.45
CA PRO A 520 -43.78 5.25 12.69
C PRO A 520 -42.89 4.14 13.27
N PRO A 521 -43.44 2.92 13.48
CA PRO A 521 -42.65 1.83 14.01
C PRO A 521 -41.47 1.56 13.08
N THR A 522 -40.28 1.55 13.66
CA THR A 522 -39.09 1.06 12.98
C THR A 522 -39.40 -0.33 12.42
N PRO A 523 -39.25 -0.56 11.10
CA PRO A 523 -39.57 -1.85 10.52
C PRO A 523 -38.71 -2.92 11.19
N PRO A 524 -39.27 -4.09 11.53
CA PRO A 524 -38.52 -5.15 12.18
C PRO A 524 -37.31 -5.53 11.31
N PRO A 525 -36.16 -5.86 11.93
CA PRO A 525 -34.98 -6.26 11.18
C PRO A 525 -35.36 -7.43 10.29
N ARG A 526 -35.31 -7.21 8.96
CA ARG A 526 -35.65 -8.23 7.98
C ARG A 526 -34.70 -9.40 8.17
N LYS A 527 -35.28 -10.57 8.42
CA LYS A 527 -34.54 -11.83 8.44
C LYS A 527 -34.07 -12.10 7.01
N LEU A 528 -32.75 -12.13 6.83
CA LEU A 528 -32.11 -12.54 5.57
C LEU A 528 -32.49 -13.99 5.24
N PRO A 529 -32.24 -14.47 4.00
CA PRO A 529 -32.46 -15.86 3.63
C PRO A 529 -31.91 -16.82 4.69
N GLY A 530 -32.71 -17.82 5.05
CA GLY A 530 -32.37 -18.81 6.10
C GLY A 530 -32.38 -18.28 7.54
N GLY A 531 -32.79 -17.03 7.79
CA GLY A 531 -32.83 -16.45 9.13
C GLY A 531 -31.46 -16.14 9.74
N LEU A 532 -30.39 -16.20 8.94
CA LEU A 532 -29.04 -15.96 9.40
C LEU A 532 -28.77 -14.47 9.67
N PRO A 533 -27.97 -14.14 10.70
CA PRO A 533 -27.47 -12.79 10.93
C PRO A 533 -26.64 -12.24 9.76
N VAL A 534 -26.60 -10.92 9.61
CA VAL A 534 -25.88 -10.22 8.52
C VAL A 534 -24.39 -10.52 8.55
N ASP A 535 -23.79 -10.59 9.73
CA ASP A 535 -22.38 -10.90 9.95
C ASP A 535 -22.02 -12.34 9.53
N ILE A 536 -22.95 -13.28 9.65
CA ILE A 536 -22.77 -14.65 9.16
C ILE A 536 -22.81 -14.67 7.63
N TRP A 537 -23.78 -13.98 7.00
CA TRP A 537 -23.81 -13.84 5.54
C TRP A 537 -22.56 -13.13 5.00
N MET A 538 -22.06 -12.14 5.72
CA MET A 538 -20.81 -11.46 5.40
C MET A 538 -19.64 -12.45 5.34
N LYS A 539 -19.50 -13.29 6.36
CA LYS A 539 -18.47 -14.34 6.41
C LYS A 539 -18.64 -15.35 5.28
N ILE A 540 -19.86 -15.79 4.99
CA ILE A 540 -20.15 -16.74 3.90
C ILE A 540 -19.74 -16.14 2.55
N ILE A 541 -20.12 -14.90 2.27
CA ILE A 541 -19.80 -14.24 1.00
C ILE A 541 -18.29 -14.01 0.87
N ILE A 542 -17.62 -13.62 1.95
CA ILE A 542 -16.16 -13.50 1.96
C ILE A 542 -15.49 -14.85 1.70
N LEU A 543 -15.96 -15.93 2.33
CA LEU A 543 -15.42 -17.27 2.10
C LEU A 543 -15.67 -17.77 0.67
N ALA A 544 -16.80 -17.42 0.07
CA ALA A 544 -17.16 -17.86 -1.28
C ALA A 544 -16.48 -17.03 -2.38
N GLU A 545 -16.38 -15.72 -2.20
CA GLU A 545 -15.97 -14.79 -3.25
C GLU A 545 -14.59 -14.19 -3.02
N ASP A 546 -14.12 -14.05 -1.77
CA ASP A 546 -12.87 -13.35 -1.40
C ASP A 546 -11.97 -14.17 -0.46
N SER A 547 -11.85 -15.47 -0.73
CA SER A 547 -11.12 -16.42 0.12
C SER A 547 -9.61 -16.17 0.19
N ASP A 548 -9.04 -15.58 -0.86
CA ASP A 548 -7.63 -15.15 -0.95
C ASP A 548 -7.38 -13.78 -0.30
N GLY A 549 -8.42 -13.15 0.27
CA GLY A 549 -8.32 -11.88 0.99
C GLY A 549 -7.93 -10.68 0.11
N LEU A 550 -8.27 -10.71 -1.18
CA LEU A 550 -7.89 -9.66 -2.12
C LEU A 550 -8.46 -8.27 -1.75
N THR A 551 -9.65 -8.21 -1.14
CA THR A 551 -10.22 -6.93 -0.69
C THR A 551 -9.91 -6.61 0.77
N THR A 552 -9.70 -5.34 1.10
CA THR A 552 -9.45 -4.90 2.49
C THR A 552 -10.72 -5.05 3.35
N LEU A 553 -10.58 -5.12 4.67
CA LEU A 553 -11.74 -5.15 5.58
C LEU A 553 -12.68 -3.95 5.34
N ASN A 554 -12.11 -2.76 5.11
CA ASN A 554 -12.88 -1.55 4.85
C ASN A 554 -13.64 -1.64 3.51
N GLN A 555 -12.98 -2.12 2.45
CA GLN A 555 -13.64 -2.37 1.16
C GLN A 555 -14.79 -3.36 1.32
N ARG A 556 -14.58 -4.48 2.02
CA ARG A 556 -15.63 -5.47 2.31
C ARG A 556 -16.83 -4.79 2.98
N LEU A 557 -16.60 -4.08 4.09
CA LEU A 557 -17.67 -3.38 4.81
C LEU A 557 -18.43 -2.39 3.91
N ASN A 558 -17.72 -1.61 3.09
CA ASN A 558 -18.34 -0.69 2.15
C ASN A 558 -19.19 -1.42 1.10
N ILE A 559 -18.70 -2.54 0.55
CA ILE A 559 -19.44 -3.40 -0.38
C ILE A 559 -20.74 -3.88 0.29
N PHE A 560 -20.68 -4.39 1.51
CA PHE A 560 -21.86 -4.90 2.22
C PHE A 560 -22.88 -3.79 2.54
N HIS A 561 -22.42 -2.65 3.06
CA HIS A 561 -23.28 -1.51 3.37
C HIS A 561 -23.96 -0.95 2.13
N TRP A 562 -23.20 -0.79 1.04
CA TRP A 562 -23.73 -0.29 -0.22
C TRP A 562 -24.69 -1.29 -0.88
N SER A 563 -24.37 -2.59 -0.86
CA SER A 563 -25.21 -3.65 -1.45
C SER A 563 -26.56 -3.80 -0.76
N ARG A 564 -26.63 -3.54 0.56
CA ARG A 564 -27.89 -3.55 1.33
C ARG A 564 -28.78 -2.33 1.04
N SER A 565 -28.22 -1.24 0.55
CA SER A 565 -28.94 0.02 0.40
C SER A 565 -29.88 0.00 -0.82
N ARG A 566 -31.19 0.06 -0.55
CA ARG A 566 -32.21 0.22 -1.62
C ARG A 566 -32.17 1.59 -2.28
N THR A 567 -31.78 2.63 -1.55
CA THR A 567 -31.58 3.97 -2.13
C THR A 567 -30.42 3.97 -3.11
N ALA A 568 -29.36 3.19 -2.87
CA ALA A 568 -28.28 3.01 -3.83
C ALA A 568 -28.73 2.33 -5.14
N ILE A 569 -29.80 1.52 -5.10
CA ILE A 569 -30.41 0.93 -6.30
C ILE A 569 -31.25 1.98 -7.04
N SER A 570 -32.09 2.71 -6.32
CA SER A 570 -32.90 3.79 -6.91
C SER A 570 -32.02 4.83 -7.59
N ASN A 571 -30.95 5.27 -6.93
CA ASN A 571 -29.98 6.17 -7.52
C ASN A 571 -29.27 5.51 -8.72
N GLY A 572 -28.97 4.21 -8.67
CA GLY A 572 -28.40 3.50 -9.81
C GLY A 572 -29.31 3.50 -11.05
N LEU A 573 -30.63 3.42 -10.86
CA LEU A 573 -31.61 3.48 -11.95
C LEU A 573 -31.68 4.85 -12.62
N GLU A 574 -31.34 5.93 -11.91
CA GLU A 574 -31.30 7.30 -12.47
C GLU A 574 -30.22 7.46 -13.54
N TYR A 575 -29.22 6.57 -13.56
CA TYR A 575 -28.06 6.64 -14.44
C TYR A 575 -28.05 5.57 -15.52
N LEU A 576 -29.19 4.92 -15.79
CA LEU A 576 -29.32 3.94 -16.88
C LEU A 576 -28.98 4.52 -18.26
N ALA A 577 -29.00 5.84 -18.41
CA ALA A 577 -28.61 6.53 -19.65
C ALA A 577 -27.08 6.64 -19.85
N GLU A 578 -26.27 6.36 -18.82
CA GLU A 578 -24.81 6.38 -18.92
C GLU A 578 -24.26 5.10 -19.56
N SER A 579 -23.02 5.15 -20.07
CA SER A 579 -22.33 3.95 -20.57
C SER A 579 -22.09 2.92 -19.46
N THR A 580 -22.09 1.63 -19.81
CA THR A 580 -21.88 0.51 -18.87
C THR A 580 -20.58 0.65 -18.09
N GLU A 581 -19.54 1.19 -18.71
CA GLU A 581 -18.23 1.42 -18.13
C GLU A 581 -18.26 2.52 -17.07
N THR A 582 -19.00 3.62 -17.34
CA THR A 582 -19.21 4.70 -16.38
C THR A 582 -19.99 4.20 -15.17
N GLN A 583 -21.06 3.44 -15.41
CA GLN A 583 -21.86 2.83 -14.34
C GLN A 583 -21.00 1.87 -13.50
N THR A 584 -20.25 0.97 -14.15
CA THR A 584 -19.35 0.02 -13.50
C THR A 584 -18.31 0.74 -12.65
N ARG A 585 -17.62 1.73 -13.22
CA ARG A 585 -16.62 2.52 -12.49
C ARG A 585 -17.23 3.20 -11.27
N ARG A 586 -18.42 3.80 -11.40
CA ARG A 586 -19.12 4.45 -10.30
C ARG A 586 -19.44 3.48 -9.18
N VAL A 587 -19.95 2.30 -9.50
CA VAL A 587 -20.24 1.25 -8.50
C VAL A 587 -18.96 0.88 -7.75
N ILE A 588 -17.89 0.54 -8.47
CA ILE A 588 -16.59 0.19 -7.87
C ILE A 588 -16.06 1.36 -7.02
N SER A 589 -16.19 2.60 -7.49
CA SER A 589 -15.77 3.80 -6.75
C SER A 589 -16.54 3.99 -5.46
N LYS A 590 -17.87 3.80 -5.46
CA LYS A 590 -18.72 3.99 -4.27
C LYS A 590 -18.40 3.02 -3.15
N VAL A 591 -17.88 1.84 -3.48
CA VAL A 591 -17.44 0.84 -2.51
C VAL A 591 -15.93 0.89 -2.22
N LYS A 592 -15.24 1.93 -2.70
CA LYS A 592 -13.78 2.13 -2.58
C LYS A 592 -12.94 0.99 -3.16
N GLY A 593 -13.44 0.34 -4.22
CA GLY A 593 -12.78 -0.81 -4.86
C GLY A 593 -11.95 -0.48 -6.09
N LEU A 594 -11.66 0.80 -6.37
CA LEU A 594 -10.88 1.18 -7.57
C LEU A 594 -9.38 0.95 -7.43
N ALA A 595 -8.88 0.87 -6.19
CA ALA A 595 -7.48 0.64 -5.86
C ALA A 595 -7.36 0.01 -4.46
N TYR A 596 -6.21 -0.61 -4.19
CA TYR A 596 -5.85 -1.07 -2.84
C TYR A 596 -5.59 0.13 -1.92
N GLU A 597 -5.85 -0.04 -0.62
CA GLU A 597 -5.59 0.98 0.41
C GLU A 597 -4.13 0.84 0.88
N VAL A 598 -3.34 1.92 0.81
CA VAL A 598 -1.88 1.94 1.02
C VAL A 598 -1.50 2.53 2.36
#